data_AF-A0A3Q9IDG3-F1
#
_entry.id   AF-A0A3Q9IDG3-F1
#
_cell.length_a   1.000
_cell.length_b   1.000
_cell.length_c   1.000
_cell.angle_alpha   90.00
_cell.angle_beta   90.00
_cell.angle_gamma   90.00
#
_symmetry.space_group_name_H-M   'P 1'
#
loop_
_entity.id
_entity.type
_entity.pdbx_description
1 polymer ?
#
loop_
_entity_poly.entity_id
_entity_poly.type
_entity_poly.pdbx_seq_one_letter_code
_entity_poly.pdbx_strand_id
1 'polypeptide(L)'
;MRMNNVFLTKTFWERYFWKLQDDFSYEFFEDNPLRFQLTARDALLLDPGEDLVYISLGYQYKDEEGIEIAWDDEAYFHPFVMRFNEFLAIVDQIAAVHHIEAWIPALLLRRFIGIESFAEYHKVSAWELDMRKTSGLFTEDELDEWLEESKPLDEAYWHELNKEWKFKEPYGWVFEGEDANSLRNSANSSFPFQKWNRMLAELGCASF
;
A
#
# COMPACT_ATOMS: atom_id res chain seq x y z
N MET A 1 18.13 7.44 -1.80
CA MET A 1 17.75 6.50 -2.87
C MET A 1 18.09 7.15 -4.20
N ARG A 2 18.93 6.56 -5.07
CA ARG A 2 18.95 7.04 -6.47
C ARG A 2 17.60 6.64 -7.05
N MET A 3 16.79 7.59 -7.51
CA MET A 3 15.57 7.27 -8.23
C MET A 3 15.96 6.39 -9.41
N ASN A 4 15.60 5.12 -9.35
CA ASN A 4 15.67 4.29 -10.53
C ASN A 4 14.65 4.87 -11.51
N ASN A 5 15.11 5.28 -12.68
CA ASN A 5 14.25 5.79 -13.77
C ASN A 5 13.14 4.79 -14.15
N VAL A 6 13.22 3.54 -13.65
CA VAL A 6 12.21 2.50 -13.78
C VAL A 6 10.80 2.98 -13.39
N PHE A 7 10.67 3.74 -12.29
CA PHE A 7 9.35 4.25 -11.85
C PHE A 7 8.78 5.31 -12.78
N LEU A 8 9.60 5.89 -13.66
CA LEU A 8 9.17 6.86 -14.66
C LEU A 8 8.77 6.18 -15.98
N THR A 9 8.69 4.85 -16.00
CA THR A 9 8.30 4.10 -17.20
C THR A 9 6.93 3.48 -17.00
N LYS A 10 6.08 3.60 -18.02
CA LYS A 10 4.77 2.96 -18.04
C LYS A 10 4.88 1.43 -17.93
N THR A 11 5.86 0.83 -18.61
CA THR A 11 6.09 -0.62 -18.60
C THR A 11 6.32 -1.17 -17.20
N PHE A 12 7.02 -0.44 -16.33
CA PHE A 12 7.13 -0.84 -14.92
C PHE A 12 5.76 -0.93 -14.26
N TRP A 13 4.93 0.11 -14.39
CA TRP A 13 3.62 0.15 -13.76
C TRP A 13 2.66 -0.89 -14.34
N GLU A 14 2.69 -1.12 -15.64
CA GLU A 14 1.89 -2.18 -16.26
C GLU A 14 2.23 -3.56 -15.71
N ARG A 15 3.52 -3.88 -15.51
CA ARG A 15 3.93 -5.13 -14.84
C ARG A 15 3.55 -5.13 -13.36
N TYR A 16 3.80 -4.02 -12.65
CA TYR A 16 3.48 -3.89 -11.23
C TYR A 16 1.97 -4.06 -10.95
N PHE A 17 1.11 -3.67 -11.89
CA PHE A 17 -0.33 -3.88 -11.83
C PHE A 17 -0.80 -5.17 -12.52
N TRP A 18 0.11 -6.09 -12.83
CA TRP A 18 -0.16 -7.38 -13.49
C TRP A 18 -0.89 -7.30 -14.84
N LYS A 19 -0.79 -6.15 -15.52
CA LYS A 19 -1.32 -5.96 -16.89
C LYS A 19 -0.41 -6.55 -17.96
N LEU A 20 0.86 -6.76 -17.65
CA LEU A 20 1.84 -7.44 -18.49
C LEU A 20 2.28 -8.73 -17.77
N GLN A 21 1.90 -9.87 -18.33
CA GLN A 21 2.36 -11.19 -17.89
C GLN A 21 3.39 -11.70 -18.90
N ASP A 22 4.67 -11.48 -18.60
CA ASP A 22 5.82 -11.92 -19.40
C ASP A 22 6.93 -12.51 -18.52
N ASP A 23 7.86 -13.26 -19.12
CA ASP A 23 8.99 -13.88 -18.41
C ASP A 23 10.11 -12.85 -18.06
N PHE A 24 9.73 -11.63 -17.66
CA PHE A 24 10.66 -10.54 -17.39
C PHE A 24 10.96 -10.40 -15.89
N SER A 25 12.23 -10.16 -15.54
CA SER A 25 12.65 -9.86 -14.17
C SER A 25 13.39 -8.52 -14.06
N TYR A 26 13.17 -7.83 -12.94
CA TYR A 26 13.92 -6.68 -12.49
C TYR A 26 14.97 -7.15 -11.46
N GLU A 27 16.08 -7.73 -11.92
CA GLU A 27 17.16 -8.27 -11.05
C GLU A 27 17.64 -7.30 -9.95
N PHE A 28 17.51 -5.98 -10.15
CA PHE A 28 17.88 -5.01 -9.13
C PHE A 28 16.97 -5.01 -7.89
N PHE A 29 15.79 -5.63 -7.95
CA PHE A 29 14.93 -5.86 -6.79
C PHE A 29 15.28 -7.15 -6.04
N GLU A 30 16.06 -8.06 -6.62
CA GLU A 30 16.52 -9.28 -5.95
C GLU A 30 17.26 -8.90 -4.65
N ASP A 31 16.74 -9.35 -3.50
CA ASP A 31 17.25 -9.06 -2.15
C ASP A 31 17.42 -7.55 -1.83
N ASN A 32 16.73 -6.67 -2.54
CA ASN A 32 16.91 -5.22 -2.46
C ASN A 32 15.57 -4.48 -2.29
N PRO A 33 14.91 -4.62 -1.12
CA PRO A 33 13.66 -3.92 -0.86
C PRO A 33 13.81 -2.40 -0.91
N LEU A 34 12.80 -1.73 -1.46
CA LEU A 34 12.68 -0.29 -1.44
C LEU A 34 12.46 0.19 -0.01
N ARG A 35 13.48 0.84 0.53
CA ARG A 35 13.45 1.36 1.90
C ARG A 35 12.93 2.79 1.97
N PHE A 36 11.72 2.93 2.49
CA PHE A 36 11.04 4.20 2.73
C PHE A 36 11.17 4.65 4.19
N GLN A 37 12.14 5.53 4.46
CA GLN A 37 12.26 6.20 5.75
C GLN A 37 11.03 7.08 6.06
N LEU A 38 10.39 6.87 7.22
CA LEU A 38 9.23 7.64 7.69
C LEU A 38 9.61 8.61 8.81
N THR A 39 10.29 8.12 9.85
CA THR A 39 10.77 8.95 10.98
C THR A 39 12.28 8.83 11.13
N ALA A 40 12.88 9.32 12.22
CA ALA A 40 14.29 9.03 12.51
C ALA A 40 14.55 7.54 12.87
N ARG A 41 13.50 6.76 13.15
CA ARG A 41 13.60 5.39 13.64
C ARG A 41 12.78 4.40 12.84
N ASP A 42 11.79 4.84 12.07
CA ASP A 42 10.80 3.94 11.48
C ASP A 42 10.89 4.00 9.95
N ALA A 43 10.92 2.84 9.31
CA ALA A 43 10.93 2.71 7.86
C ALA A 43 9.98 1.60 7.39
N LEU A 44 9.45 1.76 6.18
CA LEU A 44 8.80 0.69 5.43
C LEU A 44 9.79 0.09 4.45
N LEU A 45 9.71 -1.23 4.27
CA LEU A 45 10.50 -2.00 3.32
C LEU A 45 9.51 -2.59 2.32
N LEU A 46 9.39 -1.98 1.13
CA LEU A 46 8.58 -2.55 0.07
C LEU A 46 9.46 -3.47 -0.76
N ASP A 47 9.21 -4.77 -0.67
CA ASP A 47 9.86 -5.78 -1.50
C ASP A 47 8.90 -6.20 -2.60
N PRO A 48 9.06 -5.71 -3.83
CA PRO A 48 8.21 -6.12 -4.91
C PRO A 48 8.59 -7.48 -5.52
N GLY A 49 9.72 -8.08 -5.13
CA GLY A 49 10.31 -9.20 -5.84
C GLY A 49 10.84 -8.81 -7.23
N GLU A 50 11.67 -9.67 -7.82
CA GLU A 50 12.21 -9.42 -9.16
C GLU A 50 11.17 -9.60 -10.27
N ASP A 51 10.19 -10.48 -10.08
CA ASP A 51 9.14 -10.84 -11.04
C ASP A 51 7.80 -10.14 -10.76
N LEU A 52 7.69 -9.39 -9.66
CA LEU A 52 6.48 -8.70 -9.22
C LEU A 52 5.29 -9.63 -8.89
N VAL A 53 5.55 -10.92 -8.66
CA VAL A 53 4.50 -11.92 -8.36
C VAL A 53 4.13 -11.93 -6.87
N TYR A 54 5.10 -11.66 -6.00
CA TYR A 54 4.91 -11.56 -4.56
C TYR A 54 5.42 -10.21 -4.07
N ILE A 55 4.51 -9.33 -3.67
CA ILE A 55 4.84 -7.98 -3.24
C ILE A 55 4.60 -7.87 -1.73
N SER A 56 5.68 -7.79 -0.97
CA SER A 56 5.67 -7.71 0.49
C SER A 56 5.93 -6.29 0.99
N LEU A 57 5.29 -5.94 2.10
CA LEU A 57 5.56 -4.74 2.87
C LEU A 57 6.04 -5.14 4.26
N GLY A 58 7.29 -4.81 4.56
CA GLY A 58 7.89 -4.91 5.88
C GLY A 58 7.89 -3.59 6.63
N TYR A 59 7.93 -3.68 7.95
CA TYR A 59 8.17 -2.57 8.86
C TYR A 59 9.49 -2.78 9.60
N GLN A 60 10.34 -1.76 9.58
CA GLN A 60 11.64 -1.77 10.24
C GLN A 60 11.71 -0.66 11.30
N TYR A 61 12.16 -1.04 12.50
CA TYR A 61 12.48 -0.11 13.58
C TYR A 61 13.99 -0.06 13.83
N LYS A 62 14.59 1.11 13.61
CA LYS A 62 16.03 1.37 13.63
C LYS A 62 16.75 0.40 12.69
N ASP A 63 17.74 -0.32 13.22
CA ASP A 63 18.55 -1.29 12.51
C ASP A 63 18.12 -2.73 12.86
N GLU A 64 16.90 -2.92 13.39
CA GLU A 64 16.32 -4.25 13.60
C GLU A 64 15.97 -4.91 12.26
N GLU A 65 15.82 -6.24 12.28
CA GLU A 65 15.27 -6.99 11.15
C GLU A 65 13.84 -6.51 10.85
N GLY A 66 13.52 -6.42 9.56
CA GLY A 66 12.18 -6.05 9.11
C GLY A 66 11.16 -7.12 9.49
N ILE A 67 9.99 -6.69 9.96
CA ILE A 67 8.86 -7.58 10.20
C ILE A 67 7.89 -7.41 9.04
N GLU A 68 7.53 -8.48 8.35
CA GLU A 68 6.48 -8.43 7.34
C GLU A 68 5.14 -8.06 7.97
N ILE A 69 4.51 -7.01 7.43
CA ILE A 69 3.25 -6.46 7.93
C ILE A 69 2.12 -6.52 6.90
N ALA A 70 2.44 -6.83 5.64
CA ALA A 70 1.47 -7.13 4.60
C ALA A 70 2.16 -7.85 3.43
N TRP A 71 1.40 -8.61 2.67
CA TRP A 71 1.84 -9.11 1.36
C TRP A 71 0.66 -9.23 0.41
N ASP A 72 0.96 -9.14 -0.87
CA ASP A 72 0.02 -9.26 -1.96
C ASP A 72 0.55 -10.28 -2.96
N ASP A 73 -0.18 -11.38 -3.10
CA ASP A 73 0.05 -12.42 -4.09
C ASP A 73 -1.31 -12.75 -4.76
N GLU A 74 -1.27 -13.44 -5.90
CA GLU A 74 -2.50 -13.75 -6.64
C GLU A 74 -3.38 -14.84 -5.96
N ALA A 75 -3.04 -15.32 -4.74
CA ALA A 75 -3.66 -16.53 -4.15
C ALA A 75 -4.16 -16.37 -2.69
N TYR A 76 -3.29 -16.01 -1.75
CA TYR A 76 -3.54 -15.86 -0.32
C TYR A 76 -2.98 -14.54 0.22
N PHE A 77 -3.55 -13.44 -0.26
CA PHE A 77 -3.11 -12.08 0.03
C PHE A 77 -3.52 -11.62 1.44
N HIS A 78 -2.60 -10.93 2.13
CA HIS A 78 -2.89 -10.16 3.36
C HIS A 78 -2.40 -8.71 3.24
N PRO A 79 -2.88 -7.92 2.26
CA PRO A 79 -2.29 -6.65 1.88
C PRO A 79 -2.74 -5.53 2.81
N PHE A 80 -3.91 -5.64 3.43
CA PHE A 80 -4.58 -4.50 4.02
C PHE A 80 -3.99 -4.15 5.40
N VAL A 81 -3.24 -3.06 5.49
CA VAL A 81 -2.54 -2.66 6.72
C VAL A 81 -2.66 -1.18 7.07
N MET A 82 -3.06 -0.35 6.11
CA MET A 82 -3.23 1.09 6.30
C MET A 82 -4.68 1.52 6.10
N ARG A 83 -5.13 2.43 6.96
CA ARG A 83 -6.32 3.26 6.68
C ARG A 83 -5.96 4.33 5.66
N PHE A 84 -6.95 4.85 4.94
CA PHE A 84 -6.68 5.82 3.87
C PHE A 84 -5.96 7.08 4.34
N ASN A 85 -6.30 7.62 5.51
CA ASN A 85 -5.64 8.80 6.08
C ASN A 85 -4.18 8.53 6.54
N GLU A 86 -3.90 7.32 7.04
CA GLU A 86 -2.55 6.89 7.41
C GLU A 86 -1.69 6.76 6.15
N PHE A 87 -2.24 6.15 5.10
CA PHE A 87 -1.61 6.04 3.80
C PHE A 87 -1.23 7.40 3.22
N LEU A 88 -2.14 8.40 3.24
CA LEU A 88 -1.84 9.74 2.75
C LEU A 88 -0.66 10.38 3.50
N ALA A 89 -0.66 10.31 4.84
CA ALA A 89 0.42 10.85 5.66
C ALA A 89 1.77 10.14 5.39
N ILE A 90 1.74 8.82 5.18
CA ILE A 90 2.91 8.03 4.82
C ILE A 90 3.43 8.44 3.44
N VAL A 91 2.57 8.56 2.43
CA VAL A 91 2.94 8.99 1.07
C VAL A 91 3.60 10.36 1.07
N ASP A 92 2.99 11.34 1.75
CA ASP A 92 3.52 12.70 1.86
C ASP A 92 4.90 12.70 2.54
N GLN A 93 5.05 11.93 3.61
CA GLN A 93 6.32 11.81 4.32
C GLN A 93 7.40 11.18 3.44
N ILE A 94 7.09 10.11 2.71
CA ILE A 94 8.04 9.45 1.82
C ILE A 94 8.48 10.40 0.71
N ALA A 95 7.52 11.08 0.07
CA ALA A 95 7.80 12.06 -0.98
C ALA A 95 8.75 13.16 -0.47
N ALA A 96 8.48 13.70 0.72
CA ALA A 96 9.28 14.75 1.34
C ALA A 96 10.70 14.28 1.70
N VAL A 97 10.85 13.12 2.33
CA VAL A 97 12.14 12.60 2.82
C VAL A 97 13.04 12.13 1.66
N HIS A 98 12.47 11.52 0.63
CA HIS A 98 13.23 10.97 -0.49
C HIS A 98 13.34 11.93 -1.67
N HIS A 99 12.69 13.10 -1.60
CA HIS A 99 12.62 14.08 -2.67
C HIS A 99 12.12 13.48 -4.00
N ILE A 100 11.03 12.72 -3.90
CA ILE A 100 10.36 12.08 -5.04
C ILE A 100 8.94 12.61 -5.19
N GLU A 101 8.37 12.49 -6.40
CA GLU A 101 6.99 12.88 -6.64
C GLU A 101 6.02 11.96 -5.89
N ALA A 102 5.00 12.53 -5.25
CA ALA A 102 4.09 11.80 -4.36
C ALA A 102 3.32 10.67 -5.06
N TRP A 103 3.07 10.78 -6.37
CA TRP A 103 2.40 9.74 -7.14
C TRP A 103 3.18 8.41 -7.19
N ILE A 104 4.52 8.43 -6.99
CA ILE A 104 5.32 7.20 -6.96
C ILE A 104 5.01 6.36 -5.70
N PRO A 105 5.26 6.83 -4.46
CA PRO A 105 4.92 6.07 -3.26
C PRO A 105 3.42 5.83 -3.14
N ALA A 106 2.59 6.75 -3.64
CA ALA A 106 1.15 6.57 -3.74
C ALA A 106 0.77 5.27 -4.46
N LEU A 107 1.20 5.11 -5.71
CA LEU A 107 0.82 3.97 -6.54
C LEU A 107 1.49 2.67 -6.08
N LEU A 108 2.71 2.74 -5.52
CA LEU A 108 3.37 1.59 -4.91
C LEU A 108 2.61 1.07 -3.68
N LEU A 109 2.18 1.97 -2.79
CA LEU A 109 1.58 1.59 -1.51
C LEU A 109 0.06 1.41 -1.56
N ARG A 110 -0.58 1.78 -2.67
CA ARG A 110 -2.04 1.75 -2.86
C ARG A 110 -2.68 0.40 -2.56
N ARG A 111 -2.01 -0.71 -2.91
CA ARG A 111 -2.50 -2.08 -2.70
C ARG A 111 -2.70 -2.43 -1.22
N PHE A 112 -1.99 -1.73 -0.32
CA PHE A 112 -2.00 -2.06 1.11
C PHE A 112 -3.05 -1.29 1.94
N ILE A 113 -3.98 -0.60 1.26
CA ILE A 113 -5.05 0.17 1.90
C ILE A 113 -6.27 -0.73 2.14
N GLY A 114 -6.66 -0.89 3.40
CA GLY A 114 -7.90 -1.57 3.75
C GLY A 114 -9.10 -0.68 3.48
N ILE A 115 -10.02 -1.13 2.63
CA ILE A 115 -11.25 -0.43 2.27
C ILE A 115 -12.42 -1.11 2.98
N GLU A 116 -13.19 -0.35 3.76
CA GLU A 116 -14.31 -0.87 4.56
C GLU A 116 -15.70 -0.58 3.99
N SER A 117 -15.81 0.30 3.00
CA SER A 117 -17.12 0.69 2.44
C SER A 117 -17.06 1.10 0.98
N PHE A 118 -18.23 1.05 0.32
CA PHE A 118 -18.42 1.54 -1.05
C PHE A 118 -18.07 3.03 -1.21
N ALA A 119 -18.41 3.86 -0.22
CA ALA A 119 -18.07 5.28 -0.23
C ALA A 119 -16.56 5.51 -0.12
N GLU A 120 -15.87 4.75 0.75
CA GLU A 120 -14.42 4.79 0.86
C GLU A 120 -13.75 4.29 -0.41
N TYR A 121 -14.28 3.22 -1.03
CA TYR A 121 -13.83 2.72 -2.32
C TYR A 121 -13.77 3.83 -3.37
N HIS A 122 -14.88 4.55 -3.58
CA HIS A 122 -14.92 5.65 -4.54
C HIS A 122 -13.93 6.76 -4.21
N LYS A 123 -13.76 7.09 -2.93
CA LYS A 123 -12.79 8.10 -2.49
C LYS A 123 -11.36 7.70 -2.82
N VAL A 124 -11.00 6.44 -2.53
CA VAL A 124 -9.66 5.91 -2.79
C VAL A 124 -9.41 5.80 -4.30
N SER A 125 -10.37 5.29 -5.08
CA SER A 125 -10.23 5.16 -6.54
C SER A 125 -10.17 6.51 -7.25
N ALA A 126 -10.94 7.52 -6.81
CA ALA A 126 -10.83 8.87 -7.36
C ALA A 126 -9.45 9.49 -7.08
N TRP A 127 -8.89 9.23 -5.90
CA TRP A 127 -7.54 9.68 -5.57
C TRP A 127 -6.47 8.95 -6.38
N GLU A 128 -6.61 7.63 -6.57
CA GLU A 128 -5.69 6.85 -7.40
C GLU A 128 -5.69 7.34 -8.86
N LEU A 129 -6.87 7.65 -9.40
CA LEU A 129 -6.99 8.26 -10.73
C LEU A 129 -6.16 9.55 -10.85
N ASP A 130 -6.24 10.41 -9.85
CA ASP A 130 -5.49 11.67 -9.82
C ASP A 130 -3.97 11.44 -9.78
N MET A 131 -3.50 10.43 -9.04
CA MET A 131 -2.09 10.04 -9.01
C MET A 131 -1.62 9.47 -10.37
N ARG A 132 -2.44 8.64 -11.01
CA ARG A 132 -2.17 8.13 -12.37
C ARG A 132 -2.11 9.27 -13.39
N LYS A 133 -3.04 10.23 -13.33
CA LYS A 133 -3.01 11.45 -14.16
C LYS A 133 -1.75 12.26 -13.92
N THR A 134 -1.41 12.51 -12.66
CA THR A 134 -0.23 13.30 -12.26
C THR A 134 1.07 12.68 -12.76
N SER A 135 1.16 11.34 -12.83
CA SER A 135 2.33 10.65 -13.37
C SER A 135 2.67 11.02 -14.82
N GLY A 136 1.67 11.41 -15.62
CA GLY A 136 1.82 11.65 -17.06
C GLY A 136 2.16 10.40 -17.89
N LEU A 137 2.03 9.20 -17.31
CA LEU A 137 2.43 7.94 -17.96
C LEU A 137 1.30 7.28 -18.77
N PHE A 138 0.05 7.61 -18.48
CA PHE A 138 -1.13 6.97 -19.05
C PHE A 138 -1.90 7.94 -19.96
N THR A 139 -2.50 7.42 -21.02
CA THR A 139 -3.40 8.20 -21.88
C THR A 139 -4.77 8.36 -21.21
N GLU A 140 -5.58 9.34 -21.66
CA GLU A 140 -6.96 9.47 -21.13
C GLU A 140 -7.80 8.21 -21.38
N ASP A 141 -7.67 7.58 -22.57
CA ASP A 141 -8.37 6.34 -22.89
C ASP A 141 -8.02 5.21 -21.89
N GLU A 142 -6.75 5.10 -21.49
CA GLU A 142 -6.28 4.09 -20.52
C GLU A 142 -6.76 4.36 -19.11
N LEU A 143 -6.90 5.65 -18.76
CA LEU A 143 -7.45 6.06 -17.47
C LEU A 143 -8.96 5.80 -17.40
N ASP A 144 -9.68 6.00 -18.51
CA ASP A 144 -11.09 5.67 -18.64
C ASP A 144 -11.31 4.15 -18.58
N GLU A 145 -10.50 3.36 -19.28
CA GLU A 145 -10.53 1.89 -19.20
C GLU A 145 -10.25 1.41 -17.78
N TRP A 146 -9.23 1.95 -17.10
CA TRP A 146 -8.93 1.61 -15.71
C TRP A 146 -10.11 1.92 -14.76
N LEU A 147 -10.80 3.04 -14.97
CA LEU A 147 -11.98 3.38 -14.18
C LEU A 147 -13.12 2.37 -14.37
N GLU A 148 -13.33 1.91 -15.61
CA GLU A 148 -14.34 0.90 -15.92
C GLU A 148 -13.99 -0.47 -15.32
N GLU A 149 -12.74 -0.92 -15.45
CA GLU A 149 -12.23 -2.17 -14.83
C GLU A 149 -12.31 -2.14 -13.31
N SER A 150 -12.07 -0.95 -12.73
CA SER A 150 -12.14 -0.71 -11.30
C SER A 150 -13.57 -0.42 -10.83
N LYS A 151 -14.62 -0.65 -11.63
CA LYS A 151 -15.98 -0.49 -11.09
C LYS A 151 -16.30 -1.61 -10.11
N PRO A 152 -16.75 -1.28 -8.89
CA PRO A 152 -17.20 -2.27 -7.93
C PRO A 152 -18.45 -2.99 -8.49
N LEU A 153 -18.62 -4.27 -8.12
CA LEU A 153 -19.72 -5.11 -8.59
C LEU A 153 -21.10 -4.49 -8.31
N ASP A 154 -21.32 -3.97 -7.10
CA ASP A 154 -22.36 -2.99 -6.72
C ASP A 154 -22.21 -2.64 -5.22
N GLU A 155 -23.01 -1.69 -4.69
CA GLU A 155 -23.00 -1.33 -3.25
C GLU A 155 -23.50 -2.46 -2.34
N ALA A 156 -24.39 -3.33 -2.83
CA ALA A 156 -24.93 -4.44 -2.05
C ALA A 156 -23.85 -5.47 -1.71
N TYR A 157 -22.96 -5.76 -2.66
CA TYR A 157 -21.79 -6.61 -2.44
C TYR A 157 -20.93 -6.12 -1.27
N TRP A 158 -20.71 -4.81 -1.13
CA TRP A 158 -19.93 -4.25 -0.01
C TRP A 158 -20.60 -4.45 1.35
N HIS A 159 -21.94 -4.52 1.40
CA HIS A 159 -22.66 -4.83 2.64
C HIS A 159 -22.58 -6.30 3.03
N GLU A 160 -22.28 -7.19 2.09
CA GLU A 160 -22.08 -8.62 2.36
C GLU A 160 -20.67 -8.92 2.89
N LEU A 161 -19.70 -8.05 2.60
CA LEU A 161 -18.31 -8.20 3.08
C LEU A 161 -18.23 -7.96 4.59
N ASN A 162 -17.71 -8.95 5.30
CA ASN A 162 -17.38 -8.85 6.71
C ASN A 162 -15.94 -8.36 6.86
N LYS A 163 -15.74 -7.04 6.78
CA LYS A 163 -14.46 -6.37 7.05
C LYS A 163 -14.68 -4.92 7.50
N GLU A 164 -13.97 -4.49 8.52
CA GLU A 164 -14.09 -3.12 9.03
C GLU A 164 -12.88 -2.72 9.87
N TRP A 165 -12.59 -1.41 9.92
CA TRP A 165 -11.60 -0.87 10.86
C TRP A 165 -12.23 -0.72 12.24
N LYS A 166 -11.58 -1.31 13.26
CA LYS A 166 -11.99 -1.19 14.66
C LYS A 166 -10.87 -0.63 15.49
N PHE A 167 -11.20 0.28 16.40
CA PHE A 167 -10.28 0.62 17.47
C PHE A 167 -10.42 -0.39 18.61
N LYS A 168 -9.30 -1.03 18.99
CA LYS A 168 -9.23 -1.99 20.09
C LYS A 168 -7.99 -1.77 20.94
N GLU A 169 -8.17 -1.49 22.22
CA GLU A 169 -7.08 -1.50 23.18
C GLU A 169 -6.56 -2.94 23.41
N PRO A 170 -5.24 -3.17 23.53
CA PRO A 170 -4.13 -2.20 23.48
C PRO A 170 -3.55 -1.95 22.06
N TYR A 171 -4.21 -2.48 21.02
CA TYR A 171 -3.69 -2.56 19.64
C TYR A 171 -3.86 -1.25 18.85
N GLY A 172 -4.82 -0.42 19.20
CA GLY A 172 -5.26 0.72 18.40
C GLY A 172 -6.18 0.29 17.26
N TRP A 173 -6.07 0.93 16.09
CA TRP A 173 -6.85 0.53 14.90
C TRP A 173 -6.35 -0.80 14.34
N VAL A 174 -7.29 -1.74 14.15
CA VAL A 174 -7.11 -3.05 13.52
C VAL A 174 -8.13 -3.22 12.40
N PHE A 175 -7.79 -4.01 11.38
CA PHE A 175 -8.72 -4.38 10.31
C PHE A 175 -9.16 -5.82 10.52
N GLU A 176 -10.46 -6.03 10.70
CA GLU A 176 -11.01 -7.31 11.15
C GLU A 176 -12.28 -7.70 10.42
N GLY A 177 -12.52 -9.01 10.40
CA GLY A 177 -13.65 -9.65 9.74
C GLY A 177 -13.15 -10.82 8.88
N GLU A 178 -14.07 -11.66 8.41
CA GLU A 178 -13.74 -12.84 7.60
C GLU A 178 -13.12 -12.46 6.25
N ASP A 179 -13.45 -11.29 5.71
CA ASP A 179 -12.98 -10.78 4.42
C ASP A 179 -11.87 -9.71 4.55
N ALA A 180 -11.32 -9.53 5.75
CA ALA A 180 -10.43 -8.41 6.04
C ALA A 180 -8.99 -8.59 5.56
N ASN A 181 -8.53 -9.82 5.27
CA ASN A 181 -7.22 -10.12 4.67
C ASN A 181 -6.08 -9.20 5.15
N SER A 182 -5.86 -9.16 6.46
CA SER A 182 -4.96 -8.21 7.12
C SER A 182 -4.10 -8.90 8.18
N LEU A 183 -2.82 -8.54 8.25
CA LEU A 183 -1.97 -8.87 9.39
C LEU A 183 -2.12 -7.91 10.56
N ARG A 184 -2.73 -6.74 10.36
CA ARG A 184 -3.04 -5.75 11.41
C ARG A 184 -4.37 -6.08 12.07
N ASN A 185 -4.46 -7.27 12.63
CA ASN A 185 -5.63 -7.77 13.36
C ASN A 185 -5.27 -8.10 14.81
N SER A 186 -6.25 -8.06 15.73
CA SER A 186 -5.96 -8.25 17.16
C SER A 186 -5.49 -9.65 17.56
N ALA A 187 -5.68 -10.66 16.70
CA ALA A 187 -5.19 -12.02 16.93
C ALA A 187 -3.72 -12.21 16.54
N ASN A 188 -3.15 -11.28 15.76
CA ASN A 188 -1.76 -11.35 15.31
C ASN A 188 -0.81 -10.62 16.27
N SER A 189 -0.24 -11.36 17.22
CA SER A 189 0.75 -10.82 18.16
C SER A 189 2.08 -10.43 17.53
N SER A 190 2.36 -10.86 16.29
CA SER A 190 3.61 -10.53 15.58
C SER A 190 3.58 -9.12 14.98
N PHE A 191 2.38 -8.55 14.79
CA PHE A 191 2.25 -7.20 14.26
C PHE A 191 2.82 -6.17 15.26
N PRO A 192 3.67 -5.21 14.82
CA PRO A 192 4.40 -4.32 15.72
C PRO A 192 3.54 -3.12 16.21
N PHE A 193 2.35 -3.38 16.76
CA PHE A 193 1.33 -2.36 17.10
C PHE A 193 1.88 -1.14 17.84
N GLN A 194 2.69 -1.36 18.90
CA GLN A 194 3.22 -0.25 19.69
C GLN A 194 4.15 0.65 18.86
N LYS A 195 5.01 0.07 18.03
CA LYS A 195 5.97 0.82 17.20
C LYS A 195 5.23 1.50 16.04
N TRP A 196 4.29 0.79 15.41
CA TRP A 196 3.41 1.29 14.36
C TRP A 196 2.59 2.50 14.81
N ASN A 197 1.87 2.40 15.93
CA ASN A 197 1.03 3.48 16.45
C ASN A 197 1.86 4.71 16.85
N ARG A 198 3.06 4.51 17.41
CA ARG A 198 3.99 5.62 17.68
C ARG A 198 4.41 6.32 16.40
N MET A 199 4.81 5.56 15.37
CA MET A 199 5.19 6.10 14.07
C MET A 199 4.04 6.94 13.48
N LEU A 200 2.81 6.41 13.46
CA LEU A 200 1.65 7.15 12.98
C LEU A 200 1.38 8.45 13.77
N ALA A 201 1.53 8.42 15.09
CA ALA A 201 1.39 9.62 15.91
C ALA A 201 2.46 10.68 15.59
N GLU A 202 3.70 10.27 15.31
CA GLU A 202 4.78 11.17 14.86
C GLU A 202 4.50 11.77 13.47
N LEU A 203 3.80 11.03 12.60
CA LEU A 203 3.31 11.54 11.31
C LEU A 203 2.05 12.42 11.43
N GLY A 204 1.53 12.63 12.64
CA GLY A 204 0.34 13.44 12.88
C GLY A 204 -0.98 12.73 12.56
N CYS A 205 -0.97 11.41 12.35
CA CYS A 205 -2.19 10.62 12.28
C CYS A 205 -2.81 10.55 13.68
N ALA A 206 -4.06 11.01 13.82
CA ALA A 206 -4.72 11.04 15.11
C ALA A 206 -4.84 9.62 15.71
N SER A 207 -4.34 9.48 16.93
CA SER A 207 -4.54 8.29 17.77
C SER A 207 -5.88 8.47 18.51
N PHE A 208 -6.96 7.95 17.94
CA PHE A 208 -8.23 7.80 18.64
C PHE A 208 -8.58 6.34 18.73
#